data_AF-A0A094GJI5-F1
#
_entry.id   AF-A0A094GJI5-F1
#
_cell.length_a   1.000
_cell.length_b   1.000
_cell.length_c   1.000
_cell.angle_alpha   90.00
_cell.angle_beta   90.00
_cell.angle_gamma   90.00
#
_symmetry.space_group_name_H-M   'P 1'
#
loop_
_entity.id
_entity.type
_entity.pdbx_description
1 polymer ?
#
loop_
_entity_poly.entity_id
_entity_poly.type
_entity_poly.pdbx_seq_one_letter_code
_entity_poly.pdbx_strand_id
1 'polypeptide(L)'
;MSYNLQNQHNPSSHSRNASHVSNSNNSEPAKSSASSRATSEADIRARENRRGSHPRSFEDSPYDHEDESETDEMGERRPPYNRHKDGRSGQPLLHKSDDERGRARDSPPITPAHPTFSRRSTMRSRSPADAQALLETKKKYTYAAFFLGISLVSFVIQTETAVYIQHDLGWDKAYCMLYFTHGSWVLLYPFQLLCLRLQKRSMPFHTFWRRHVYLLRTTAQMVESQSLTPPRTQHSPIPYMLRTTAGVTTALTVAGGSWYLAVNMTTASDLTAIYNCSAFFAYAFSVPLLKEPLRTDKSLAVLVAIVGVLVVAYGDTSTPTISPNPGTPPDADAAAASEAHAKNRLAGNLIIGVGSILYGLYEVLYKRLACPPTGCSPGRGMIFANTFGSLIGAFTLLVLWIPLPILHYTGLEPFALPRGEAAWMMCISVLANATFSGSFLVLISLTSPVLSSVAALLTIFLVAATDWALFGVPLGPAAVAGGGLIVVAFGVLSWSTWREMREEKVKDVDITSDEDEESILGS
;
A
#
# COMPACT_ATOMS: atom_id res chain seq x y z
N MET A 1 34.04 -41.94 1.78
CA MET A 1 35.35 -42.64 1.66
C MET A 1 35.66 -42.68 0.17
N SER A 2 36.80 -42.11 -0.27
CA SER A 2 37.24 -41.97 -1.69
C SER A 2 36.28 -41.16 -2.58
N TYR A 3 36.57 -40.00 -3.19
CA TYR A 3 37.78 -39.37 -3.75
C TYR A 3 38.39 -40.04 -4.98
N ASN A 4 38.29 -39.35 -6.13
CA ASN A 4 39.32 -39.05 -7.15
C ASN A 4 38.76 -37.88 -8.04
N LEU A 5 39.38 -36.70 -8.18
CA LEU A 5 40.66 -36.31 -8.85
C LEU A 5 40.52 -36.28 -10.40
N GLN A 6 41.02 -35.29 -11.18
CA GLN A 6 41.99 -34.20 -10.90
C GLN A 6 41.97 -32.99 -11.91
N ASN A 7 42.38 -31.80 -11.43
CA ASN A 7 43.22 -30.74 -12.09
C ASN A 7 42.67 -29.66 -13.06
N GLN A 8 43.52 -28.63 -13.28
CA GLN A 8 43.25 -27.28 -13.84
C GLN A 8 44.37 -26.80 -14.81
N HIS A 9 44.12 -25.66 -15.48
CA HIS A 9 45.07 -24.60 -15.93
C HIS A 9 45.99 -24.76 -17.18
N ASN A 10 45.71 -23.90 -18.19
CA ASN A 10 46.57 -22.86 -18.84
C ASN A 10 47.96 -23.18 -19.47
N PRO A 11 48.61 -22.27 -20.25
CA PRO A 11 48.09 -21.28 -21.23
C PRO A 11 48.93 -21.14 -22.56
N SER A 12 48.37 -20.52 -23.62
CA SER A 12 49.09 -19.74 -24.68
C SER A 12 50.06 -20.49 -25.65
N SER A 13 50.49 -20.05 -26.85
CA SER A 13 50.28 -18.85 -27.72
C SER A 13 50.71 -19.11 -29.20
N HIS A 14 50.62 -18.08 -30.08
CA HIS A 14 51.27 -17.88 -31.41
C HIS A 14 50.67 -18.55 -32.69
N SER A 15 50.66 -17.91 -33.88
CA SER A 15 50.93 -16.49 -34.28
C SER A 15 50.55 -16.18 -35.76
N ARG A 16 50.67 -14.90 -36.19
CA ARG A 16 50.60 -14.33 -37.58
C ARG A 16 49.18 -14.26 -38.18
N ASN A 17 48.79 -13.33 -39.07
CA ASN A 17 49.39 -12.09 -39.65
C ASN A 17 48.21 -11.08 -39.91
N ALA A 18 48.32 -9.74 -40.01
CA ALA A 18 49.05 -8.83 -40.92
C ALA A 18 48.64 -8.93 -42.41
N SER A 19 48.21 -7.88 -43.15
CA SER A 19 48.01 -6.43 -42.92
C SER A 19 46.87 -5.91 -43.88
N HIS A 20 46.57 -4.65 -44.24
CA HIS A 20 47.23 -3.31 -44.22
C HIS A 20 46.16 -2.17 -44.40
N VAL A 21 46.43 -0.95 -43.85
CA VAL A 21 46.27 0.44 -44.42
C VAL A 21 45.15 0.82 -45.44
N SER A 22 44.59 2.05 -45.51
CA SER A 22 44.04 3.05 -44.53
C SER A 22 43.62 4.38 -45.24
N ASN A 23 42.72 5.16 -44.62
CA ASN A 23 42.66 6.65 -44.57
C ASN A 23 41.76 7.52 -45.52
N SER A 24 40.88 8.32 -44.87
CA SER A 24 40.59 9.77 -45.03
C SER A 24 39.88 10.46 -46.24
N ASN A 25 38.74 11.09 -45.90
CA ASN A 25 38.32 12.51 -46.13
C ASN A 25 37.72 13.05 -47.48
N ASN A 26 36.47 13.53 -47.34
CA ASN A 26 35.80 14.73 -47.90
C ASN A 26 36.18 15.34 -49.27
N SER A 27 35.18 15.48 -50.16
CA SER A 27 34.77 16.79 -50.74
C SER A 27 33.43 16.75 -51.49
N GLU A 28 32.75 17.90 -51.51
CA GLU A 28 31.51 18.25 -52.27
C GLU A 28 31.87 19.44 -53.22
N PRO A 29 31.00 20.07 -54.05
CA PRO A 29 29.61 19.76 -54.48
C PRO A 29 29.33 19.99 -56.01
N ALA A 30 28.05 19.97 -56.45
CA ALA A 30 27.34 21.11 -57.10
C ALA A 30 26.41 20.84 -58.34
N LYS A 31 25.23 21.52 -58.34
CA LYS A 31 24.42 22.06 -59.50
C LYS A 31 23.63 21.07 -60.40
N SER A 32 22.47 21.42 -61.02
CA SER A 32 21.62 22.65 -60.95
C SER A 32 20.24 22.55 -61.69
N SER A 33 19.17 23.09 -61.08
CA SER A 33 18.01 23.83 -61.68
C SER A 33 17.01 24.18 -60.55
N ALA A 34 16.39 25.36 -60.37
CA ALA A 34 15.78 26.44 -61.20
C ALA A 34 14.29 26.17 -61.55
N SER A 35 13.30 27.07 -61.32
CA SER A 35 13.30 28.44 -60.78
C SER A 35 11.90 28.97 -60.34
N SER A 36 11.87 30.11 -59.61
CA SER A 36 10.74 31.06 -59.37
C SER A 36 9.74 30.73 -58.23
N ARG A 37 9.07 31.71 -57.56
CA ARG A 37 8.94 33.17 -57.84
C ARG A 37 8.68 34.07 -56.59
N ALA A 38 9.53 35.08 -56.39
CA ALA A 38 9.32 36.43 -55.82
C ALA A 38 8.71 36.69 -54.41
N THR A 39 9.04 37.87 -53.86
CA THR A 39 8.71 38.41 -52.53
C THR A 39 8.36 39.91 -52.60
N SER A 40 7.79 40.47 -51.53
CA SER A 40 7.94 41.88 -51.10
C SER A 40 8.06 41.89 -49.57
N GLU A 41 9.03 42.52 -48.89
CA GLU A 41 9.59 43.88 -48.96
C GLU A 41 8.68 44.99 -48.36
N ALA A 42 9.34 45.95 -47.71
CA ALA A 42 8.84 46.93 -46.74
C ALA A 42 8.32 46.32 -45.40
N ASP A 43 8.70 46.82 -44.21
CA ASP A 43 9.55 47.98 -43.92
C ASP A 43 10.46 47.78 -42.69
N ILE A 44 11.69 48.28 -42.78
CA ILE A 44 12.65 48.39 -41.66
C ILE A 44 13.12 49.85 -41.62
N ARG A 45 12.49 50.69 -40.77
CA ARG A 45 13.02 52.02 -40.37
C ARG A 45 12.29 52.63 -39.16
N ALA A 46 12.63 52.15 -37.97
CA ALA A 46 12.51 52.93 -36.74
C ALA A 46 13.81 52.74 -35.94
N ARG A 47 14.59 53.81 -35.76
CA ARG A 47 15.93 53.80 -35.18
C ARG A 47 15.92 54.35 -33.75
N GLU A 48 16.87 53.84 -32.97
CA GLU A 48 17.57 54.56 -31.89
C GLU A 48 16.74 55.19 -30.75
N ASN A 49 16.84 54.60 -29.54
CA ASN A 49 17.54 55.30 -28.44
C ASN A 49 18.05 54.35 -27.34
N ARG A 50 19.29 54.62 -26.88
CA ARG A 50 19.93 54.33 -25.56
C ARG A 50 19.67 52.96 -24.88
N ARG A 51 20.64 52.04 -24.81
CA ARG A 51 21.92 51.99 -24.03
C ARG A 51 21.78 52.01 -22.49
N GLY A 52 22.32 50.95 -21.87
CA GLY A 52 22.56 50.77 -20.42
C GLY A 52 21.71 49.63 -19.80
N SER A 53 22.22 48.77 -18.91
CA SER A 53 23.60 48.55 -18.43
C SER A 53 23.74 47.20 -17.67
N HIS A 54 24.73 46.38 -18.04
CA HIS A 54 25.31 45.19 -17.36
C HIS A 54 24.40 44.07 -16.77
N PRO A 55 24.85 42.79 -16.82
CA PRO A 55 24.18 41.66 -16.16
C PRO A 55 24.55 41.57 -14.68
N ARG A 56 23.74 40.81 -13.92
CA ARG A 56 24.15 40.25 -12.62
C ARG A 56 23.94 38.74 -12.62
N SER A 57 25.00 38.01 -12.30
CA SER A 57 24.94 36.65 -11.78
C SER A 57 24.37 36.66 -10.36
N PHE A 58 23.60 35.63 -10.02
CA PHE A 58 23.41 35.20 -8.64
C PHE A 58 23.41 33.67 -8.64
N GLU A 59 24.33 33.09 -7.88
CA GLU A 59 24.23 31.71 -7.39
C GLU A 59 23.18 31.68 -6.27
N ASP A 60 22.48 30.56 -6.10
CA ASP A 60 21.82 30.25 -4.82
C ASP A 60 21.52 28.74 -4.71
N SER A 61 21.90 28.16 -3.58
CA SER A 61 21.72 26.74 -3.22
C SER A 61 22.34 26.47 -1.83
N PRO A 62 21.74 25.64 -0.95
CA PRO A 62 20.37 25.12 -0.90
C PRO A 62 19.74 25.39 0.49
N TYR A 63 18.94 24.43 0.98
CA TYR A 63 18.25 24.36 2.29
C TYR A 63 17.00 25.23 2.47
N ASP A 64 15.84 24.55 2.45
CA ASP A 64 14.84 24.69 3.51
C ASP A 64 14.03 23.39 3.60
N HIS A 65 13.95 22.81 4.80
CA HIS A 65 13.10 21.67 5.13
C HIS A 65 12.02 22.17 6.10
N GLU A 66 10.89 22.66 5.57
CA GLU A 66 9.74 23.03 6.40
C GLU A 66 8.98 21.75 6.83
N ASP A 67 9.02 21.45 8.13
CA ASP A 67 8.23 20.38 8.75
C ASP A 67 6.72 20.69 8.68
N GLU A 68 5.92 19.73 8.19
CA GLU A 68 4.44 19.81 8.22
C GLU A 68 3.91 19.60 9.65
N SER A 69 4.01 20.64 10.48
CA SER A 69 3.33 20.69 11.78
C SER A 69 1.82 20.94 11.60
N GLU A 70 1.01 19.91 11.87
CA GLU A 70 -0.45 20.02 11.91
C GLU A 70 -0.87 20.87 13.14
N THR A 71 -1.54 21.99 12.89
CA THR A 71 -1.93 22.96 13.93
C THR A 71 -3.27 22.59 14.57
N ASP A 72 -3.25 22.15 15.82
CA ASP A 72 -4.43 22.19 16.70
C ASP A 72 -4.73 23.63 17.14
N GLU A 73 -6.02 24.00 17.23
CA GLU A 73 -6.45 25.32 17.70
C GLU A 73 -6.38 25.41 19.24
N MET A 74 -5.56 26.32 19.77
CA MET A 74 -5.67 26.80 21.15
C MET A 74 -5.54 28.33 21.22
N GLY A 75 -6.31 28.94 22.12
CA GLY A 75 -6.71 30.35 22.05
C GLY A 75 -5.63 31.41 22.22
N GLU A 76 -5.97 32.63 21.81
CA GLU A 76 -5.11 33.80 21.79
C GLU A 76 -4.57 34.21 23.18
N ARG A 77 -3.24 34.43 23.28
CA ARG A 77 -2.58 35.46 24.11
C ARG A 77 -1.06 35.46 23.91
N ARG A 78 -0.54 36.40 23.11
CA ARG A 78 0.91 36.69 23.01
C ARG A 78 1.25 37.96 23.80
N PRO A 79 2.20 37.92 24.76
CA PRO A 79 2.85 39.12 25.28
C PRO A 79 3.85 39.68 24.24
N PRO A 80 4.04 41.01 24.14
CA PRO A 80 4.99 41.61 23.21
C PRO A 80 6.44 41.58 23.73
N TYR A 81 7.41 41.41 22.81
CA TYR A 81 8.82 41.62 23.08
C TYR A 81 9.16 43.12 23.14
N ASN A 82 9.78 43.57 24.23
CA ASN A 82 10.39 44.90 24.32
C ASN A 82 11.83 44.89 23.77
N ARG A 83 12.25 45.97 23.09
CA ARG A 83 13.66 46.23 22.75
C ARG A 83 14.05 47.66 23.13
N HIS A 84 15.27 47.80 23.66
CA HIS A 84 15.77 48.95 24.43
C HIS A 84 15.76 50.32 23.74
N LYS A 85 15.79 51.36 24.60
CA LYS A 85 16.88 52.36 24.55
C LYS A 85 17.27 52.87 25.94
N ASP A 86 18.48 53.43 26.01
CA ASP A 86 19.12 54.24 27.07
C ASP A 86 19.34 53.58 28.46
N GLY A 87 20.49 53.73 29.15
CA GLY A 87 21.78 54.27 28.71
C GLY A 87 22.80 54.43 29.86
N ARG A 88 24.11 54.15 29.60
CA ARG A 88 25.27 54.21 30.54
C ARG A 88 25.22 53.12 31.66
N SER A 89 26.32 52.64 32.26
CA SER A 89 27.78 52.89 32.15
C SER A 89 28.58 51.69 32.68
N GLY A 90 29.87 51.55 32.31
CA GLY A 90 30.89 50.90 33.17
C GLY A 90 31.64 49.69 32.59
N GLN A 91 32.87 49.92 32.13
CA GLN A 91 33.92 48.92 31.85
C GLN A 91 34.73 48.60 33.14
N PRO A 92 35.74 47.68 33.17
CA PRO A 92 36.37 46.94 32.05
C PRO A 92 36.55 45.42 32.21
N LEU A 93 36.94 44.76 31.11
CA LEU A 93 37.63 43.46 31.08
C LEU A 93 39.14 43.68 31.33
N LEU A 94 39.85 42.69 31.90
CA LEU A 94 41.32 42.75 32.06
C LEU A 94 42.05 41.72 31.19
N HIS A 95 43.22 42.12 30.70
CA HIS A 95 44.09 41.41 29.77
C HIS A 95 45.01 40.37 30.46
N LYS A 96 45.73 39.56 29.67
CA LYS A 96 46.63 38.49 30.13
C LYS A 96 48.05 38.71 29.57
N SER A 97 49.05 38.84 30.45
CA SER A 97 50.48 38.83 30.08
C SER A 97 51.40 38.71 31.33
N ASP A 98 52.05 37.56 31.44
CA ASP A 98 53.49 37.35 31.69
C ASP A 98 54.21 37.69 33.03
N ASP A 99 54.96 36.68 33.47
CA ASP A 99 56.29 36.64 34.12
C ASP A 99 56.59 36.92 35.63
N GLU A 100 57.07 35.83 36.26
CA GLU A 100 58.25 35.67 37.14
C GLU A 100 58.23 35.84 38.69
N ARG A 101 58.83 34.82 39.33
CA ARG A 101 59.46 34.73 40.70
C ARG A 101 58.52 34.74 41.94
N GLY A 102 58.65 33.82 42.92
CA GLY A 102 59.45 32.58 43.01
C GLY A 102 59.61 32.00 44.45
N ARG A 103 59.99 30.71 44.57
CA ARG A 103 60.26 29.89 45.81
C ARG A 103 58.99 29.51 46.62
N ALA A 104 58.65 28.22 46.81
CA ALA A 104 59.23 27.15 47.66
C ALA A 104 58.90 27.31 49.17
N ARG A 105 58.55 26.27 49.97
CA ARG A 105 58.89 24.82 49.90
C ARG A 105 58.00 23.92 50.82
N ASP A 106 58.02 22.60 50.57
CA ASP A 106 57.67 21.44 51.44
C ASP A 106 56.19 21.12 51.85
N SER A 107 55.96 19.87 52.30
CA SER A 107 54.67 19.12 52.24
C SER A 107 54.15 18.57 53.59
N PRO A 108 52.93 17.99 53.66
CA PRO A 108 52.79 16.52 53.67
C PRO A 108 51.56 15.96 52.88
N PRO A 109 51.40 14.64 52.67
CA PRO A 109 50.49 14.08 51.66
C PRO A 109 49.10 13.65 52.19
N ILE A 110 48.08 13.70 51.31
CA ILE A 110 46.80 13.00 51.49
C ILE A 110 46.38 12.32 50.17
N THR A 111 46.32 11.00 50.21
CA THR A 111 45.46 10.12 49.39
C THR A 111 44.71 9.19 50.37
N PRO A 112 43.58 8.55 50.01
CA PRO A 112 43.00 8.42 48.67
C PRO A 112 41.52 8.85 48.55
N ALA A 113 41.11 9.17 47.32
CA ALA A 113 39.71 9.11 46.90
C ALA A 113 39.62 8.89 45.38
N HIS A 114 39.45 7.63 44.94
CA HIS A 114 38.92 7.40 43.60
C HIS A 114 37.44 7.80 43.62
N PRO A 115 36.96 8.73 42.77
CA PRO A 115 35.53 8.84 42.52
C PRO A 115 35.09 7.50 41.91
N THR A 116 34.20 6.79 42.61
CA THR A 116 33.59 5.57 42.07
C THR A 116 32.87 5.89 40.77
N PHE A 117 32.77 4.91 39.87
CA PHE A 117 31.93 5.03 38.68
C PHE A 117 30.48 5.24 39.11
N SER A 118 30.07 6.50 39.19
CA SER A 118 28.67 6.85 39.23
C SER A 118 28.02 6.21 38.01
N ARG A 119 27.04 5.32 38.25
CA ARG A 119 26.08 4.93 37.22
C ARG A 119 25.29 6.18 36.88
N ARG A 120 25.86 7.02 36.01
CA ARG A 120 25.20 8.15 35.38
C ARG A 120 24.02 7.55 34.63
N SER A 121 22.85 7.57 35.25
CA SER A 121 21.62 7.12 34.61
C SER A 121 21.45 8.00 33.40
N THR A 122 21.64 7.42 32.21
CA THR A 122 21.25 8.02 30.96
C THR A 122 19.73 8.05 30.93
N MET A 123 19.17 9.06 31.61
CA MET A 123 17.94 9.69 31.15
C MET A 123 18.25 10.24 29.76
N ARG A 124 18.20 9.34 28.76
CA ARG A 124 18.16 9.66 27.33
C ARG A 124 16.89 10.49 27.18
N SER A 125 17.06 11.80 27.32
CA SER A 125 15.99 12.78 27.17
C SER A 125 15.44 12.59 25.78
N ARG A 126 14.26 11.99 25.68
CA ARG A 126 13.67 11.55 24.41
C ARG A 126 13.87 12.63 23.37
N SER A 127 14.54 12.28 22.28
CA SER A 127 14.82 13.25 21.24
C SER A 127 13.49 13.76 20.66
N PRO A 128 13.44 14.98 20.09
CA PRO A 128 12.27 15.42 19.36
C PRO A 128 11.86 14.43 18.26
N ALA A 129 12.84 13.77 17.62
CA ALA A 129 12.62 12.71 16.65
C ALA A 129 11.98 11.44 17.26
N ASP A 130 12.39 11.00 18.45
CA ASP A 130 11.75 9.87 19.17
C ASP A 130 10.25 10.16 19.37
N ALA A 131 9.93 11.39 19.76
CA ALA A 131 8.57 11.83 20.03
C ALA A 131 7.74 11.90 18.73
N GLN A 132 8.28 12.48 17.66
CA GLN A 132 7.66 12.52 16.33
C GLN A 132 7.43 11.10 15.79
N ALA A 133 8.44 10.22 15.82
CA ALA A 133 8.36 8.85 15.33
C ALA A 133 7.30 8.02 16.07
N LEU A 134 7.13 8.22 17.39
CA LEU A 134 6.06 7.62 18.17
C LEU A 134 4.68 8.19 17.83
N LEU A 135 4.56 9.49 17.54
CA LEU A 135 3.30 10.12 17.11
C LEU A 135 2.86 9.65 15.73
N GLU A 136 3.77 9.57 14.76
CA GLU A 136 3.50 8.96 13.46
C GLU A 136 3.00 7.51 13.59
N THR A 137 3.67 6.73 14.43
CA THR A 137 3.32 5.31 14.65
C THR A 137 1.93 5.20 15.23
N LYS A 138 1.57 6.06 16.20
CA LYS A 138 0.19 6.16 16.71
C LYS A 138 -0.80 6.53 15.60
N LYS A 139 -0.56 7.62 14.84
CA LYS A 139 -1.43 8.04 13.72
C LYS A 139 -1.64 6.91 12.71
N LYS A 140 -0.56 6.21 12.33
CA LYS A 140 -0.59 5.02 11.45
C LYS A 140 -1.54 3.94 11.97
N TYR A 141 -1.43 3.55 13.24
CA TYR A 141 -2.32 2.54 13.83
C TYR A 141 -3.75 3.03 14.05
N THR A 142 -3.96 4.29 14.42
CA THR A 142 -5.31 4.88 14.53
C THR A 142 -6.03 4.87 13.19
N TYR A 143 -5.36 5.27 12.10
CA TYR A 143 -5.94 5.19 10.76
C TYR A 143 -6.16 3.74 10.30
N ALA A 144 -5.19 2.83 10.53
CA ALA A 144 -5.35 1.42 10.18
C ALA A 144 -6.55 0.77 10.91
N ALA A 145 -6.71 1.02 12.22
CA ALA A 145 -7.84 0.51 12.99
C ALA A 145 -9.19 1.13 12.56
N PHE A 146 -9.22 2.42 12.23
CA PHE A 146 -10.40 3.11 11.70
C PHE A 146 -10.84 2.54 10.35
N PHE A 147 -9.91 2.41 9.40
CA PHE A 147 -10.20 1.84 8.09
C PHE A 147 -10.50 0.34 8.16
N LEU A 148 -9.92 -0.41 9.10
CA LEU A 148 -10.32 -1.80 9.36
C LEU A 148 -11.78 -1.89 9.84
N GLY A 149 -12.19 -1.04 10.79
CA GLY A 149 -13.58 -1.00 11.26
C GLY A 149 -14.56 -0.70 10.12
N ILE A 150 -14.22 0.26 9.26
CA ILE A 150 -15.01 0.58 8.06
C ILE A 150 -15.01 -0.58 7.07
N SER A 151 -13.86 -1.22 6.80
CA SER A 151 -13.79 -2.32 5.84
C SER A 151 -14.61 -3.52 6.28
N LEU A 152 -14.57 -3.89 7.57
CA LEU A 152 -15.35 -5.01 8.12
C LEU A 152 -16.86 -4.78 7.97
N VAL A 153 -17.37 -3.63 8.43
CA VAL A 153 -18.80 -3.30 8.31
C VAL A 153 -19.24 -3.20 6.85
N SER A 154 -18.40 -2.61 5.99
CA SER A 154 -18.70 -2.50 4.56
C SER A 154 -18.67 -3.86 3.85
N PHE A 155 -17.83 -4.80 4.29
CA PHE A 155 -17.76 -6.15 3.74
C PHE A 155 -19.01 -6.97 4.11
N VAL A 156 -19.49 -6.93 5.37
CA VAL A 156 -20.78 -7.54 5.75
C VAL A 156 -21.91 -7.02 4.84
N ILE A 157 -22.04 -5.70 4.70
CA ILE A 157 -23.10 -5.11 3.87
C ILE A 157 -22.96 -5.54 2.40
N GLN A 158 -21.72 -5.63 1.89
CA GLN A 158 -21.45 -6.06 0.52
C GLN A 158 -21.76 -7.55 0.29
N THR A 159 -21.40 -8.45 1.22
CA THR A 159 -21.67 -9.89 1.09
C THR A 159 -23.17 -10.17 1.13
N GLU A 160 -23.87 -9.67 2.15
CA GLU A 160 -25.30 -9.96 2.32
C GLU A 160 -26.13 -9.41 1.16
N THR A 161 -25.84 -8.19 0.71
CA THR A 161 -26.54 -7.63 -0.46
C THR A 161 -26.19 -8.38 -1.76
N ALA A 162 -24.96 -8.86 -1.95
CA ALA A 162 -24.57 -9.62 -3.14
C ALA A 162 -25.13 -11.06 -3.15
N VAL A 163 -25.33 -11.67 -1.98
CA VAL A 163 -26.03 -12.96 -1.83
C VAL A 163 -27.52 -12.77 -2.16
N TYR A 164 -28.18 -11.80 -1.54
CA TYR A 164 -29.61 -11.50 -1.75
C TYR A 164 -29.96 -11.18 -3.22
N ILE A 165 -29.10 -10.41 -3.90
CA ILE A 165 -29.27 -10.08 -5.33
C ILE A 165 -29.24 -11.34 -6.22
N GLN A 166 -28.42 -12.33 -5.89
CA GLN A 166 -28.28 -13.56 -6.70
C GLN A 166 -29.35 -14.60 -6.36
N HIS A 167 -29.54 -14.89 -5.07
CA HIS A 167 -30.37 -16.01 -4.63
C HIS A 167 -31.86 -15.65 -4.49
N ASP A 168 -32.19 -14.55 -3.80
CA ASP A 168 -33.58 -14.16 -3.54
C ASP A 168 -34.19 -13.38 -4.71
N LEU A 169 -33.41 -12.47 -5.32
CA LEU A 169 -33.85 -11.66 -6.47
C LEU A 169 -33.54 -12.29 -7.83
N GLY A 170 -32.80 -13.40 -7.87
CA GLY A 170 -32.53 -14.16 -9.09
C GLY A 170 -31.67 -13.44 -10.15
N TRP A 171 -30.89 -12.43 -9.78
CA TRP A 171 -30.03 -11.68 -10.72
C TRP A 171 -28.64 -12.32 -10.82
N ASP A 172 -28.61 -13.49 -11.46
CA ASP A 172 -27.48 -14.40 -11.71
C ASP A 172 -26.45 -13.86 -12.74
N LYS A 173 -26.07 -12.59 -12.66
CA LYS A 173 -25.20 -11.92 -13.64
C LYS A 173 -23.81 -11.63 -13.05
N ALA A 174 -23.05 -12.71 -12.90
CA ALA A 174 -21.74 -12.77 -12.25
C ALA A 174 -20.72 -11.76 -12.80
N TYR A 175 -20.54 -11.70 -14.13
CA TYR A 175 -19.59 -10.78 -14.75
C TYR A 175 -20.09 -9.33 -14.69
N CYS A 176 -21.40 -9.09 -14.83
CA CYS A 176 -21.98 -7.76 -14.64
C CYS A 176 -21.82 -7.27 -13.20
N MET A 177 -21.96 -8.14 -12.18
CA MET A 177 -21.65 -7.78 -10.78
C MET A 177 -20.18 -7.42 -10.60
N LEU A 178 -19.24 -8.22 -11.13
CA LEU A 178 -17.82 -7.86 -11.09
C LEU A 178 -17.58 -6.49 -11.74
N TYR A 179 -18.15 -6.24 -12.92
CA TYR A 179 -17.98 -4.98 -13.64
C TYR A 179 -18.51 -3.78 -12.86
N PHE A 180 -19.69 -3.87 -12.24
CA PHE A 180 -20.24 -2.77 -11.43
C PHE A 180 -19.47 -2.59 -10.11
N THR A 181 -19.16 -3.67 -9.40
CA THR A 181 -18.51 -3.61 -8.08
C THR A 181 -17.03 -3.21 -8.15
N HIS A 182 -16.27 -3.68 -9.14
CA HIS A 182 -14.88 -3.23 -9.37
C HIS A 182 -14.86 -1.86 -10.08
N GLY A 183 -15.85 -1.56 -10.92
CA GLY A 183 -15.96 -0.27 -11.62
C GLY A 183 -16.20 0.90 -10.68
N SER A 184 -16.97 0.71 -9.60
CA SER A 184 -17.25 1.77 -8.62
C SER A 184 -16.02 2.26 -7.84
N TRP A 185 -14.89 1.53 -7.90
CA TRP A 185 -13.63 1.99 -7.31
C TRP A 185 -13.14 3.30 -7.94
N VAL A 186 -13.63 3.66 -9.14
CA VAL A 186 -13.41 4.97 -9.78
C VAL A 186 -13.89 6.15 -8.92
N LEU A 187 -14.79 5.92 -7.95
CA LEU A 187 -15.35 6.93 -7.06
C LEU A 187 -14.46 7.22 -5.84
N LEU A 188 -13.50 6.35 -5.50
CA LEU A 188 -12.63 6.50 -4.33
C LEU A 188 -11.85 7.82 -4.32
N TYR A 189 -11.19 8.14 -5.43
CA TYR A 189 -10.41 9.35 -5.61
C TYR A 189 -11.28 10.62 -5.65
N PRO A 190 -12.36 10.72 -6.46
CA PRO A 190 -13.31 11.84 -6.39
C PRO A 190 -13.89 12.07 -4.99
N PHE A 191 -14.27 11.01 -4.27
CA PHE A 191 -14.79 11.10 -2.91
C PHE A 191 -13.73 11.61 -1.91
N GLN A 192 -12.52 11.06 -1.95
CA GLN A 192 -11.44 11.53 -1.08
C GLN A 192 -11.01 12.97 -1.42
N LEU A 193 -10.95 13.32 -2.71
CA LEU A 193 -10.66 14.68 -3.17
C LEU A 193 -11.72 15.68 -2.66
N LEU A 194 -13.00 15.28 -2.68
CA LEU A 194 -14.09 16.06 -2.10
C LEU A 194 -13.91 16.22 -0.59
N CYS A 195 -13.64 15.15 0.16
CA CYS A 195 -13.38 15.21 1.60
C CYS A 195 -12.18 16.12 1.95
N LEU A 196 -11.06 16.00 1.24
CA LEU A 196 -9.89 16.86 1.38
C LEU A 196 -10.21 18.34 1.04
N ARG A 197 -11.05 18.59 0.03
CA ARG A 197 -11.49 19.93 -0.37
C ARG A 197 -12.44 20.56 0.66
N LEU A 198 -13.30 19.76 1.28
CA LEU A 198 -14.22 20.16 2.35
C LEU A 198 -13.46 20.47 3.65
N GLN A 199 -12.43 19.70 3.99
CA GLN A 199 -11.52 20.00 5.10
C GLN A 199 -10.72 21.29 4.83
N LYS A 200 -10.02 21.37 3.68
CA LYS A 200 -9.18 22.53 3.31
C LYS A 200 -10.01 23.63 2.63
N ARG A 201 -11.16 23.97 3.20
CA ARG A 201 -12.15 24.93 2.65
C ARG A 201 -11.59 26.33 2.46
N SER A 202 -10.80 26.82 3.42
CA SER A 202 -10.13 28.13 3.43
C SER A 202 -9.05 28.30 2.34
N MET A 203 -8.53 27.21 1.76
CA MET A 203 -7.50 27.27 0.74
C MET A 203 -8.10 27.57 -0.65
N PRO A 204 -7.53 28.52 -1.43
CA PRO A 204 -7.91 28.73 -2.83
C PRO A 204 -7.74 27.46 -3.67
N PHE A 205 -8.73 27.15 -4.51
CA PHE A 205 -8.79 25.87 -5.24
C PHE A 205 -7.55 25.59 -6.10
N HIS A 206 -7.01 26.59 -6.80
CA HIS A 206 -5.79 26.43 -7.61
C HIS A 206 -4.56 26.06 -6.77
N THR A 207 -4.42 26.61 -5.55
CA THR A 207 -3.34 26.27 -4.62
C THR A 207 -3.51 24.85 -4.06
N PHE A 208 -4.74 24.50 -3.67
CA PHE A 208 -5.11 23.16 -3.23
C PHE A 208 -4.81 22.11 -4.32
N TRP A 209 -5.27 22.34 -5.55
CA TRP A 209 -5.07 21.45 -6.69
C TRP A 209 -3.59 21.29 -7.04
N ARG A 210 -2.83 22.40 -7.08
CA ARG A 210 -1.38 22.35 -7.34
C ARG A 210 -0.64 21.52 -6.29
N ARG A 211 -0.92 21.74 -4.99
CA ARG A 211 -0.33 20.95 -3.89
C ARG A 211 -0.74 19.47 -3.97
N HIS A 212 -2.00 19.19 -4.29
CA HIS A 212 -2.52 17.83 -4.40
C HIS A 212 -1.89 17.05 -5.56
N VAL A 213 -1.84 17.63 -6.78
CA VAL A 213 -1.19 17.02 -7.94
C VAL A 213 0.32 16.82 -7.72
N TYR A 214 0.97 17.76 -7.02
CA TYR A 214 2.38 17.61 -6.61
C TYR A 214 2.58 16.43 -5.64
N LEU A 215 1.71 16.27 -4.64
CA LEU A 215 1.71 15.13 -3.72
C LEU A 215 1.54 13.81 -4.49
N LEU A 216 0.54 13.70 -5.37
CA LEU A 216 0.32 12.49 -6.18
C LEU A 216 1.53 12.16 -7.07
N ARG A 217 2.08 13.15 -7.78
CA ARG A 217 3.25 12.95 -8.66
C ARG A 217 4.47 12.49 -7.86
N THR A 218 4.78 13.14 -6.75
CA THR A 218 5.95 12.80 -5.93
C THR A 218 5.77 11.45 -5.23
N THR A 219 4.58 11.09 -4.75
CA THR A 219 4.33 9.74 -4.22
C THR A 219 4.42 8.67 -5.32
N ALA A 220 3.91 8.94 -6.54
CA ALA A 220 4.08 8.01 -7.67
C ALA A 220 5.56 7.79 -8.04
N GLN A 221 6.42 8.81 -7.90
CA GLN A 221 7.88 8.66 -8.08
C GLN A 221 8.55 7.90 -6.93
N MET A 222 8.06 8.02 -5.69
CA MET A 222 8.49 7.15 -4.57
C MET A 222 8.11 5.68 -4.81
N VAL A 223 6.93 5.44 -5.40
CA VAL A 223 6.43 4.09 -5.73
C VAL A 223 7.23 3.47 -6.90
N GLU A 224 7.46 4.23 -7.97
CA GLU A 224 8.27 3.81 -9.13
C GLU A 224 9.73 3.48 -8.73
N SER A 225 10.32 4.26 -7.82
CA SER A 225 11.72 4.07 -7.37
C SER A 225 11.89 3.20 -6.12
N GLN A 226 10.82 2.91 -5.39
CA GLN A 226 10.82 2.32 -4.04
C GLN A 226 11.74 3.05 -3.05
N SER A 227 11.93 4.37 -3.22
CA SER A 227 12.70 5.24 -2.33
C SER A 227 11.84 6.38 -1.77
N LEU A 228 12.11 6.78 -0.52
CA LEU A 228 11.53 7.99 0.10
C LEU A 228 12.05 9.27 -0.56
N THR A 229 13.30 9.23 -1.04
CA THR A 229 14.02 10.30 -1.74
C THR A 229 14.24 9.88 -3.20
N PRO A 230 13.20 9.90 -4.06
CA PRO A 230 13.37 9.59 -5.47
C PRO A 230 14.37 10.56 -6.12
N PRO A 231 15.37 10.07 -6.89
CA PRO A 231 16.28 10.94 -7.62
C PRO A 231 15.52 11.93 -8.52
N ARG A 232 16.03 13.16 -8.65
CA ARG A 232 15.43 14.25 -9.46
C ARG A 232 15.50 13.99 -10.98
N THR A 233 14.97 12.86 -11.44
CA THR A 233 14.78 12.57 -12.86
C THR A 233 13.59 13.36 -13.40
N GLN A 234 13.68 13.79 -14.67
CA GLN A 234 12.58 14.51 -15.33
C GLN A 234 11.48 13.57 -15.87
N HIS A 235 11.60 12.25 -15.64
CA HIS A 235 10.63 11.27 -16.10
C HIS A 235 9.24 11.49 -15.47
N SER A 236 8.21 11.01 -16.17
CA SER A 236 6.84 11.00 -15.68
C SER A 236 6.52 9.59 -15.19
N PRO A 237 6.04 9.37 -13.96
CA PRO A 237 5.72 8.03 -13.46
C PRO A 237 4.49 7.41 -14.14
N ILE A 238 3.77 8.16 -15.00
CA ILE A 238 2.52 7.71 -15.63
C ILE A 238 2.65 6.37 -16.40
N PRO A 239 3.69 6.10 -17.21
CA PRO A 239 3.84 4.83 -17.91
C PRO A 239 4.07 3.64 -16.95
N TYR A 240 4.73 3.87 -15.81
CA TYR A 240 4.83 2.88 -14.74
C TYR A 240 3.45 2.64 -14.13
N MET A 241 2.76 3.71 -13.69
CA MET A 241 1.45 3.60 -13.05
C MET A 241 0.41 2.89 -13.93
N LEU A 242 0.36 3.17 -15.24
CA LEU A 242 -0.56 2.52 -16.17
C LEU A 242 -0.26 1.02 -16.35
N ARG A 243 1.02 0.64 -16.48
CA ARG A 243 1.44 -0.78 -16.58
C ARG A 243 1.13 -1.54 -15.29
N THR A 244 1.46 -0.95 -14.15
CA THR A 244 1.18 -1.53 -12.82
C THR A 244 -0.32 -1.65 -12.57
N THR A 245 -1.12 -0.64 -12.91
CA THR A 245 -2.58 -0.70 -12.83
C THR A 245 -3.12 -1.84 -13.68
N ALA A 246 -2.69 -1.97 -14.94
CA ALA A 246 -3.14 -3.06 -15.81
C ALA A 246 -2.79 -4.44 -15.23
N GLY A 247 -1.56 -4.64 -14.75
CA GLY A 247 -1.13 -5.90 -14.15
C GLY A 247 -1.89 -6.27 -12.87
N VAL A 248 -1.97 -5.34 -11.91
CA VAL A 248 -2.67 -5.56 -10.63
C VAL A 248 -4.18 -5.74 -10.85
N THR A 249 -4.80 -4.94 -11.73
CA THR A 249 -6.23 -5.09 -12.05
C THR A 249 -6.51 -6.42 -12.75
N THR A 250 -5.61 -6.90 -13.62
CA THR A 250 -5.78 -8.22 -14.26
C THR A 250 -5.75 -9.35 -13.23
N ALA A 251 -4.78 -9.34 -12.30
CA ALA A 251 -4.71 -10.35 -11.22
C ALA A 251 -5.98 -10.33 -10.34
N LEU A 252 -6.39 -9.13 -9.90
CA LEU A 252 -7.63 -8.92 -9.13
C LEU A 252 -8.89 -9.37 -9.90
N THR A 253 -8.94 -9.15 -11.22
CA THR A 253 -10.10 -9.49 -12.05
C THR A 253 -10.25 -11.00 -12.22
N VAL A 254 -9.16 -11.73 -12.44
CA VAL A 254 -9.22 -13.21 -12.52
C VAL A 254 -9.56 -13.78 -11.14
N ALA A 255 -9.00 -13.23 -10.06
CA ALA A 255 -9.34 -13.63 -8.69
C ALA A 255 -10.83 -13.39 -8.36
N GLY A 256 -11.32 -12.15 -8.48
CA GLY A 256 -12.73 -11.82 -8.22
C GLY A 256 -13.70 -12.54 -9.16
N GLY A 257 -13.35 -12.67 -10.45
CA GLY A 257 -14.17 -13.38 -11.43
C GLY A 257 -14.35 -14.85 -11.11
N SER A 258 -13.31 -15.49 -10.54
CA SER A 258 -13.42 -16.87 -10.05
C SER A 258 -14.35 -17.01 -8.84
N TRP A 259 -14.47 -15.99 -7.99
CA TRP A 259 -15.43 -15.98 -6.87
C TRP A 259 -16.88 -15.88 -7.37
N TYR A 260 -17.18 -14.90 -8.23
CA TYR A 260 -18.51 -14.74 -8.83
C TYR A 260 -18.92 -15.91 -9.73
N LEU A 261 -17.96 -16.66 -10.29
CA LEU A 261 -18.24 -17.90 -11.01
C LEU A 261 -18.48 -19.08 -10.05
N ALA A 262 -17.65 -19.24 -9.01
CA ALA A 262 -17.73 -20.38 -8.10
C ALA A 262 -18.95 -20.35 -7.17
N VAL A 263 -19.49 -19.17 -6.80
CA VAL A 263 -20.67 -19.06 -5.92
C VAL A 263 -21.90 -19.80 -6.47
N ASN A 264 -22.05 -19.88 -7.79
CA ASN A 264 -23.14 -20.60 -8.46
C ASN A 264 -22.80 -22.08 -8.75
N MET A 265 -21.61 -22.55 -8.35
CA MET A 265 -21.11 -23.91 -8.63
C MET A 265 -20.85 -24.74 -7.38
N THR A 266 -20.60 -24.13 -6.22
CA THR A 266 -20.29 -24.81 -4.94
C THR A 266 -21.15 -24.30 -3.78
N THR A 267 -20.97 -24.85 -2.58
CA THR A 267 -21.69 -24.43 -1.37
C THR A 267 -21.08 -23.16 -0.76
N ALA A 268 -21.88 -22.39 -0.03
CA ALA A 268 -21.40 -21.22 0.70
C ALA A 268 -20.29 -21.58 1.71
N SER A 269 -20.38 -22.75 2.37
CA SER A 269 -19.33 -23.30 3.24
C SER A 269 -18.01 -23.54 2.50
N ASP A 270 -18.03 -24.22 1.36
CA ASP A 270 -16.81 -24.54 0.59
C ASP A 270 -16.20 -23.25 0.01
N LEU A 271 -17.04 -22.36 -0.54
CA LEU A 271 -16.63 -21.06 -1.06
C LEU A 271 -15.93 -20.24 0.03
N THR A 272 -16.52 -20.17 1.23
CA THR A 272 -15.95 -19.49 2.40
C THR A 272 -14.66 -20.15 2.84
N ALA A 273 -14.60 -21.48 2.95
CA ALA A 273 -13.40 -22.19 3.38
C ALA A 273 -12.22 -21.99 2.41
N ILE A 274 -12.46 -22.13 1.10
CA ILE A 274 -11.39 -22.13 0.10
C ILE A 274 -10.97 -20.71 -0.30
N TYR A 275 -11.89 -19.74 -0.34
CA TYR A 275 -11.54 -18.35 -0.62
C TYR A 275 -10.62 -17.77 0.45
N ASN A 276 -10.91 -18.04 1.73
CA ASN A 276 -10.17 -17.49 2.87
C ASN A 276 -8.76 -18.11 3.07
N CYS A 277 -8.43 -19.18 2.34
CA CYS A 277 -7.03 -19.60 2.17
C CYS A 277 -6.18 -18.55 1.44
N SER A 278 -6.78 -17.50 0.85
CA SER A 278 -6.06 -16.34 0.30
C SER A 278 -5.13 -15.68 1.32
N ALA A 279 -5.49 -15.66 2.61
CA ALA A 279 -4.63 -15.14 3.67
C ALA A 279 -3.34 -15.96 3.86
N PHE A 280 -3.37 -17.26 3.61
CA PHE A 280 -2.15 -18.09 3.54
C PHE A 280 -1.31 -17.73 2.32
N PHE A 281 -1.92 -17.58 1.15
CA PHE A 281 -1.21 -17.22 -0.07
C PHE A 281 -0.63 -15.80 -0.01
N ALA A 282 -1.31 -14.85 0.60
CA ALA A 282 -0.79 -13.51 0.89
C ALA A 282 0.49 -13.57 1.74
N TYR A 283 0.53 -14.42 2.78
CA TYR A 283 1.77 -14.64 3.55
C TYR A 283 2.86 -15.36 2.74
N ALA A 284 2.49 -16.44 2.04
CA ALA A 284 3.41 -17.25 1.23
C ALA A 284 4.04 -16.46 0.07
N PHE A 285 3.33 -15.49 -0.50
CA PHE A 285 3.89 -14.58 -1.51
C PHE A 285 4.60 -13.37 -0.90
N SER A 286 4.20 -12.85 0.27
CA SER A 286 4.89 -11.72 0.92
C SER A 286 6.36 -12.02 1.18
N VAL A 287 6.68 -13.23 1.65
CA VAL A 287 8.06 -13.66 1.92
C VAL A 287 8.99 -13.52 0.69
N PRO A 288 8.73 -14.15 -0.48
CA PRO A 288 9.59 -14.00 -1.67
C PRO A 288 9.43 -12.67 -2.42
N LEU A 289 8.25 -12.01 -2.40
CA LEU A 289 8.03 -10.79 -3.20
C LEU A 289 8.42 -9.50 -2.46
N LEU A 290 8.16 -9.41 -1.15
CA LEU A 290 8.48 -8.22 -0.32
C LEU A 290 9.78 -8.42 0.48
N LYS A 291 10.30 -9.65 0.54
CA LYS A 291 11.43 -10.05 1.40
C LYS A 291 11.13 -9.94 2.90
N GLU A 292 9.85 -10.04 3.29
CA GLU A 292 9.48 -10.13 4.70
C GLU A 292 10.13 -11.37 5.36
N PRO A 293 10.73 -11.25 6.55
CA PRO A 293 11.32 -12.37 7.24
C PRO A 293 10.24 -13.39 7.64
N LEU A 294 10.53 -14.68 7.47
CA LEU A 294 9.69 -15.77 7.97
C LEU A 294 9.64 -15.74 9.50
N ARG A 295 8.54 -15.25 10.07
CA ARG A 295 8.32 -15.24 11.52
C ARG A 295 7.33 -16.33 11.92
N THR A 296 7.66 -17.07 12.97
CA THR A 296 6.83 -18.18 13.47
C THR A 296 5.54 -17.71 14.15
N ASP A 297 5.53 -16.50 14.71
CA ASP A 297 4.33 -15.88 15.28
C ASP A 297 3.31 -15.50 14.19
N LYS A 298 3.77 -14.84 13.11
CA LYS A 298 2.95 -14.60 11.90
C LYS A 298 2.40 -15.90 11.30
N SER A 299 3.26 -16.91 11.09
CA SER A 299 2.82 -18.18 10.46
C SER A 299 1.82 -18.95 11.32
N LEU A 300 2.02 -18.98 12.64
CA LEU A 300 1.11 -19.67 13.56
C LEU A 300 -0.25 -18.96 13.63
N ALA A 301 -0.29 -17.63 13.67
CA ALA A 301 -1.54 -16.88 13.61
C ALA A 301 -2.33 -17.19 12.31
N VAL A 302 -1.68 -17.20 11.15
CA VAL A 302 -2.31 -17.57 9.87
C VAL A 302 -2.88 -19.00 9.93
N LEU A 303 -2.14 -19.98 10.46
CA LEU A 303 -2.62 -21.35 10.61
C LEU A 303 -3.83 -21.46 11.57
N VAL A 304 -3.79 -20.78 12.72
CA VAL A 304 -4.92 -20.76 13.68
C VAL A 304 -6.15 -20.11 13.07
N ALA A 305 -5.99 -19.06 12.26
CA ALA A 305 -7.09 -18.45 11.54
C ALA A 305 -7.74 -19.44 10.55
N ILE A 306 -6.95 -20.16 9.76
CA ILE A 306 -7.46 -21.18 8.81
C ILE A 306 -8.22 -22.29 9.55
N VAL A 307 -7.70 -22.78 10.69
CA VAL A 307 -8.41 -23.75 11.52
C VAL A 307 -9.74 -23.17 12.01
N GLY A 308 -9.77 -21.90 12.43
CA GLY A 308 -11.00 -21.19 12.77
C GLY A 308 -12.00 -21.14 11.62
N VAL A 309 -11.57 -20.78 10.41
CA VAL A 309 -12.41 -20.76 9.20
C VAL A 309 -12.98 -22.15 8.92
N LEU A 310 -12.17 -23.21 8.97
CA LEU A 310 -12.62 -24.59 8.74
C LEU A 310 -13.62 -25.06 9.80
N VAL A 311 -13.45 -24.65 11.06
CA VAL A 311 -14.41 -24.93 12.14
C VAL A 311 -15.75 -24.22 11.89
N VAL A 312 -15.76 -22.94 11.47
CA VAL A 312 -17.04 -22.27 11.13
C VAL A 312 -17.69 -22.91 9.90
N ALA A 313 -16.93 -23.16 8.83
CA ALA A 313 -17.49 -23.64 7.56
C ALA A 313 -18.07 -25.06 7.62
N TYR A 314 -17.51 -25.93 8.46
CA TYR A 314 -17.85 -27.37 8.49
C TYR A 314 -18.27 -27.91 9.88
N GLY A 315 -18.23 -27.11 10.95
CA GLY A 315 -18.50 -27.61 12.31
C GLY A 315 -19.98 -27.70 12.68
N ASP A 316 -20.85 -26.87 12.11
CA ASP A 316 -22.30 -26.93 12.35
C ASP A 316 -22.99 -27.99 11.46
N THR A 317 -22.50 -29.24 11.53
CA THR A 317 -23.19 -30.41 10.96
C THR A 317 -24.40 -30.81 11.81
N SER A 318 -25.42 -29.95 11.85
CA SER A 318 -26.78 -30.35 12.26
C SER A 318 -27.36 -31.28 11.20
N THR A 319 -26.97 -32.56 11.24
CA THR A 319 -27.41 -33.58 10.29
C THR A 319 -28.93 -33.71 10.26
N PRO A 320 -29.60 -33.36 9.14
CA PRO A 320 -30.94 -33.86 8.91
C PRO A 320 -30.77 -35.36 8.65
N THR A 321 -31.20 -36.20 9.58
CA THR A 321 -31.16 -37.66 9.41
C THR A 321 -32.23 -38.09 8.41
N ILE A 322 -31.99 -37.77 7.13
CA ILE A 322 -32.61 -38.43 5.98
C ILE A 322 -32.00 -39.83 5.93
N SER A 323 -32.50 -40.70 6.81
CA SER A 323 -32.26 -42.14 6.71
C SER A 323 -32.71 -42.59 5.32
N PRO A 324 -31.81 -43.11 4.47
CA PRO A 324 -32.24 -43.70 3.20
C PRO A 324 -33.20 -44.85 3.51
N ASN A 325 -34.39 -44.82 2.93
CA ASN A 325 -35.37 -45.91 3.12
C ASN A 325 -34.73 -47.22 2.60
N PRO A 326 -34.46 -48.22 3.46
CA PRO A 326 -33.68 -49.39 3.06
C PRO A 326 -34.55 -50.38 2.29
N GLY A 327 -34.79 -50.08 1.00
CA GLY A 327 -35.63 -50.91 0.13
C GLY A 327 -35.71 -50.46 -1.33
N THR A 328 -35.59 -49.17 -1.63
CA THR A 328 -35.55 -48.69 -3.03
C THR A 328 -34.11 -48.75 -3.56
N PRO A 329 -33.85 -49.38 -4.73
CA PRO A 329 -32.59 -49.16 -5.42
C PRO A 329 -32.50 -47.68 -5.84
N PRO A 330 -31.31 -47.06 -5.89
CA PRO A 330 -31.19 -45.69 -6.36
C PRO A 330 -31.53 -45.61 -7.85
N ASP A 331 -32.49 -44.75 -8.20
CA ASP A 331 -32.84 -44.48 -9.59
C ASP A 331 -31.60 -44.02 -10.36
N ALA A 332 -31.40 -44.54 -11.57
CA ALA A 332 -30.21 -44.24 -12.37
C ALA A 332 -30.06 -42.74 -12.65
N ASP A 333 -31.17 -42.03 -12.85
CA ASP A 333 -31.21 -40.59 -13.04
C ASP A 333 -30.85 -39.81 -11.76
N ALA A 334 -31.24 -40.32 -10.58
CA ALA A 334 -30.87 -39.72 -9.29
C ALA A 334 -29.37 -39.93 -8.99
N ALA A 335 -28.81 -41.08 -9.34
CA ALA A 335 -27.38 -41.34 -9.27
C ALA A 335 -26.59 -40.42 -10.23
N ALA A 336 -27.04 -40.29 -11.47
CA ALA A 336 -26.43 -39.41 -12.47
C ALA A 336 -26.51 -37.92 -12.09
N ALA A 337 -27.65 -37.47 -11.56
CA ALA A 337 -27.83 -36.11 -11.05
C ALA A 337 -26.90 -35.83 -9.85
N SER A 338 -26.80 -36.77 -8.90
CA SER A 338 -25.86 -36.67 -7.77
C SER A 338 -24.40 -36.57 -8.24
N GLU A 339 -24.01 -37.38 -9.23
CA GLU A 339 -22.67 -37.32 -9.82
C GLU A 339 -22.41 -35.99 -10.56
N ALA A 340 -23.41 -35.45 -11.26
CA ALA A 340 -23.33 -34.14 -11.92
C ALA A 340 -23.20 -32.98 -10.90
N HIS A 341 -23.98 -32.99 -9.83
CA HIS A 341 -23.85 -32.01 -8.73
C HIS A 341 -22.47 -32.11 -8.05
N ALA A 342 -21.95 -33.32 -7.83
CA ALA A 342 -20.61 -33.52 -7.27
C ALA A 342 -19.50 -33.00 -8.21
N LYS A 343 -19.63 -33.22 -9.53
CA LYS A 343 -18.70 -32.68 -10.55
C LYS A 343 -18.73 -31.16 -10.60
N ASN A 344 -19.92 -30.55 -10.56
CA ASN A 344 -20.07 -29.09 -10.54
C ASN A 344 -19.46 -28.47 -9.27
N ARG A 345 -19.70 -29.07 -8.10
CA ARG A 345 -19.10 -28.65 -6.82
C ARG A 345 -17.57 -28.74 -6.84
N LEU A 346 -17.02 -29.84 -7.37
CA LEU A 346 -15.57 -30.01 -7.53
C LEU A 346 -14.97 -28.97 -8.49
N ALA A 347 -15.64 -28.68 -9.61
CA ALA A 347 -15.21 -27.63 -10.54
C ALA A 347 -15.25 -26.24 -9.89
N GLY A 348 -16.32 -25.90 -9.17
CA GLY A 348 -16.42 -24.66 -8.39
C GLY A 348 -15.29 -24.53 -7.36
N ASN A 349 -15.02 -25.60 -6.61
CA ASN A 349 -13.94 -25.66 -5.60
C ASN A 349 -12.53 -25.49 -6.21
N LEU A 350 -12.28 -26.03 -7.40
CA LEU A 350 -11.03 -25.80 -8.12
C LEU A 350 -10.91 -24.36 -8.64
N ILE A 351 -12.00 -23.77 -9.14
CA ILE A 351 -12.04 -22.39 -9.63
C ILE A 351 -11.74 -21.41 -8.49
N ILE A 352 -12.41 -21.52 -7.33
CA ILE A 352 -12.13 -20.66 -6.17
C ILE A 352 -10.77 -20.95 -5.52
N GLY A 353 -10.25 -22.18 -5.63
CA GLY A 353 -8.88 -22.53 -5.20
C GLY A 353 -7.80 -21.81 -6.00
N VAL A 354 -7.96 -21.69 -7.33
CA VAL A 354 -7.11 -20.81 -8.16
C VAL A 354 -7.36 -19.34 -7.81
N GLY A 355 -8.62 -18.98 -7.54
CA GLY A 355 -9.03 -17.66 -7.09
C GLY A 355 -8.31 -17.15 -5.85
N SER A 356 -8.24 -17.95 -4.79
CA SER A 356 -7.62 -17.53 -3.52
C SER A 356 -6.10 -17.42 -3.62
N ILE A 357 -5.44 -18.24 -4.45
CA ILE A 357 -4.03 -18.06 -4.83
C ILE A 357 -3.82 -16.71 -5.52
N LEU A 358 -4.65 -16.40 -6.53
CA LEU A 358 -4.53 -15.14 -7.29
C LEU A 358 -4.92 -13.90 -6.47
N TYR A 359 -5.84 -14.03 -5.51
CA TYR A 359 -6.19 -12.95 -4.58
C TYR A 359 -5.04 -12.64 -3.63
N GLY A 360 -4.46 -13.68 -2.99
CA GLY A 360 -3.27 -13.50 -2.15
C GLY A 360 -2.07 -12.94 -2.93
N LEU A 361 -1.93 -13.29 -4.21
CA LEU A 361 -0.95 -12.68 -5.10
C LEU A 361 -1.27 -11.21 -5.41
N TYR A 362 -2.54 -10.86 -5.64
CA TYR A 362 -2.99 -9.48 -5.90
C TYR A 362 -2.62 -8.53 -4.76
N GLU A 363 -2.91 -8.88 -3.49
CA GLU A 363 -2.60 -8.02 -2.34
C GLU A 363 -1.10 -7.71 -2.24
N VAL A 364 -0.27 -8.73 -2.51
CA VAL A 364 1.19 -8.67 -2.43
C VAL A 364 1.77 -7.89 -3.62
N LEU A 365 1.23 -8.06 -4.83
CA LEU A 365 1.58 -7.23 -5.98
C LEU A 365 1.17 -5.77 -5.78
N TYR A 366 -0.02 -5.52 -5.21
CA TYR A 366 -0.47 -4.17 -4.84
C TYR A 366 0.49 -3.52 -3.83
N LYS A 367 0.83 -4.21 -2.73
CA LYS A 367 1.79 -3.70 -1.73
C LYS A 367 3.16 -3.42 -2.33
N ARG A 368 3.64 -4.26 -3.24
CA ARG A 368 4.99 -4.14 -3.84
C ARG A 368 5.09 -3.07 -4.93
N LEU A 369 4.04 -2.87 -5.72
CA LEU A 369 4.12 -2.09 -6.97
C LEU A 369 3.29 -0.80 -6.93
N ALA A 370 2.34 -0.66 -6.00
CA ALA A 370 1.40 0.46 -5.96
C ALA A 370 1.37 1.22 -4.63
N CYS A 371 1.97 0.68 -3.57
CA CYS A 371 2.13 1.38 -2.29
C CYS A 371 3.47 2.12 -2.22
N PRO A 372 3.53 3.29 -1.56
CA PRO A 372 4.80 3.95 -1.28
C PRO A 372 5.64 3.15 -0.26
N PRO A 373 6.97 3.31 -0.27
CA PRO A 373 7.87 2.58 0.62
C PRO A 373 7.65 2.92 2.10
N THR A 374 8.12 2.02 2.96
CA THR A 374 8.16 2.19 4.42
C THR A 374 8.87 3.48 4.81
N GLY A 375 8.29 4.21 5.77
CA GLY A 375 8.73 5.57 6.15
C GLY A 375 7.95 6.70 5.46
N CYS A 376 7.16 6.42 4.41
CA CYS A 376 6.28 7.44 3.84
C CYS A 376 5.14 7.78 4.82
N SER A 377 4.84 9.06 5.01
CA SER A 377 3.90 9.49 6.06
C SER A 377 2.48 8.93 5.81
N PRO A 378 1.73 8.51 6.86
CA PRO A 378 0.46 7.80 6.70
C PRO A 378 -0.56 8.53 5.81
N GLY A 379 -0.64 9.86 5.91
CA GLY A 379 -1.51 10.69 5.07
C GLY A 379 -1.24 10.53 3.56
N ARG A 380 0.04 10.44 3.16
CA ARG A 380 0.43 10.25 1.76
C ARG A 380 0.08 8.85 1.26
N GLY A 381 0.29 7.83 2.08
CA GLY A 381 -0.13 6.46 1.79
C GLY A 381 -1.64 6.36 1.57
N MET A 382 -2.45 6.92 2.49
CA MET A 382 -3.92 6.91 2.38
C MET A 382 -4.46 7.62 1.14
N ILE A 383 -3.84 8.73 0.72
CA ILE A 383 -4.24 9.47 -0.49
C ILE A 383 -3.86 8.66 -1.74
N PHE A 384 -2.67 8.05 -1.74
CA PHE A 384 -2.21 7.30 -2.91
C PHE A 384 -2.95 5.97 -3.09
N ALA A 385 -3.30 5.29 -1.99
CA ALA A 385 -4.03 4.02 -2.01
C ALA A 385 -5.37 4.12 -2.76
N ASN A 386 -6.21 5.09 -2.38
CA ASN A 386 -7.48 5.36 -3.07
C ASN A 386 -7.29 5.92 -4.48
N THR A 387 -6.23 6.70 -4.72
CA THR A 387 -5.88 7.15 -6.08
C THR A 387 -5.61 5.96 -6.99
N PHE A 388 -4.82 4.97 -6.52
CA PHE A 388 -4.58 3.73 -7.26
C PHE A 388 -5.84 2.87 -7.37
N GLY A 389 -6.67 2.79 -6.33
CA GLY A 389 -7.98 2.15 -6.38
C GLY A 389 -8.88 2.72 -7.50
N SER A 390 -8.88 4.03 -7.70
CA SER A 390 -9.59 4.64 -8.84
C SER A 390 -8.90 4.44 -10.19
N LEU A 391 -7.60 4.18 -10.26
CA LEU A 391 -6.96 3.69 -11.49
C LEU A 391 -7.43 2.26 -11.82
N ILE A 392 -7.57 1.38 -10.82
CA ILE A 392 -8.16 0.03 -10.99
C ILE A 392 -9.62 0.14 -11.48
N GLY A 393 -10.43 0.99 -10.84
CA GLY A 393 -11.82 1.22 -11.27
C GLY A 393 -11.93 1.83 -12.67
N ALA A 394 -11.07 2.78 -13.02
CA ALA A 394 -10.99 3.33 -14.38
C ALA A 394 -10.56 2.28 -15.41
N PHE A 395 -9.59 1.41 -15.09
CA PHE A 395 -9.20 0.30 -15.96
C PHE A 395 -10.36 -0.68 -16.16
N THR A 396 -11.09 -1.03 -15.10
CA THR A 396 -12.31 -1.84 -15.18
C THR A 396 -13.32 -1.23 -16.16
N LEU A 397 -13.70 0.04 -15.97
CA LEU A 397 -14.69 0.70 -16.83
C LEU A 397 -14.21 0.91 -18.28
N LEU A 398 -12.91 1.05 -18.53
CA LEU A 398 -12.35 1.31 -19.87
C LEU A 398 -11.96 0.05 -20.65
N VAL A 399 -11.71 -1.08 -19.98
CA VAL A 399 -11.21 -2.33 -20.60
C VAL A 399 -12.16 -3.51 -20.36
N LEU A 400 -12.69 -3.67 -19.15
CA LEU A 400 -13.54 -4.82 -18.78
C LEU A 400 -15.01 -4.65 -19.20
N TRP A 401 -15.35 -3.59 -19.94
CA TRP A 401 -16.61 -3.55 -20.69
C TRP A 401 -16.54 -4.39 -21.97
N ILE A 402 -15.34 -4.65 -22.52
CA ILE A 402 -15.16 -5.32 -23.82
C ILE A 402 -15.74 -6.75 -23.83
N PRO A 403 -15.68 -7.54 -22.74
CA PRO A 403 -16.35 -8.84 -22.69
C PRO A 403 -17.88 -8.77 -22.58
N LEU A 404 -18.48 -7.66 -22.13
CA LEU A 404 -19.95 -7.57 -21.94
C LEU A 404 -20.73 -7.79 -23.26
N PRO A 405 -20.40 -7.12 -24.39
CA PRO A 405 -20.99 -7.48 -25.69
C PRO A 405 -20.75 -8.93 -26.10
N ILE A 406 -19.56 -9.49 -25.83
CA ILE A 406 -19.23 -10.86 -26.22
C ILE A 406 -20.09 -11.87 -25.46
N LEU A 407 -20.24 -11.70 -24.14
CA LEU A 407 -21.09 -12.53 -23.28
C LEU A 407 -22.58 -12.40 -23.66
N HIS A 408 -23.02 -11.19 -24.04
CA HIS A 408 -24.38 -10.95 -24.50
C HIS A 408 -24.67 -11.62 -25.86
N TYR A 409 -23.77 -11.48 -26.86
CA TYR A 409 -23.95 -12.10 -28.19
C TYR A 409 -23.76 -13.62 -28.19
N THR A 410 -22.94 -14.17 -27.30
CA THR A 410 -22.78 -15.63 -27.13
C THR A 410 -23.87 -16.26 -26.28
N GLY A 411 -24.69 -15.45 -25.60
CA GLY A 411 -25.74 -15.92 -24.68
C GLY A 411 -25.22 -16.49 -23.35
N LEU A 412 -23.91 -16.47 -23.11
CA LEU A 412 -23.29 -16.98 -21.88
C LEU A 412 -23.68 -16.15 -20.65
N GLU A 413 -23.70 -14.82 -20.78
CA GLU A 413 -24.27 -13.93 -19.78
C GLU A 413 -25.00 -12.77 -20.50
N PRO A 414 -26.32 -12.89 -20.75
CA PRO A 414 -27.08 -11.84 -21.41
C PRO A 414 -27.10 -10.56 -20.57
N PHE A 415 -26.35 -9.54 -20.99
CA PHE A 415 -26.32 -8.24 -20.32
C PHE A 415 -27.73 -7.66 -20.18
N ALA A 416 -28.18 -7.45 -18.94
CA ALA A 416 -29.46 -6.87 -18.58
C ALA A 416 -29.32 -6.06 -17.29
N LEU A 417 -29.60 -4.75 -17.34
CA LEU A 417 -29.54 -3.89 -16.15
C LEU A 417 -30.52 -4.38 -15.06
N PRO A 418 -30.14 -4.32 -13.76
CA PRO A 418 -31.05 -4.65 -12.68
C PRO A 418 -32.22 -3.66 -12.64
N ARG A 419 -33.39 -4.13 -12.18
CA ARG A 419 -34.64 -3.36 -12.16
C ARG A 419 -35.36 -3.53 -10.83
N GLY A 420 -36.20 -2.56 -10.47
CA GLY A 420 -36.98 -2.60 -9.23
C GLY A 420 -36.08 -2.73 -8.01
N GLU A 421 -36.33 -3.74 -7.18
CA GLU A 421 -35.60 -4.01 -5.94
C GLU A 421 -34.11 -4.27 -6.15
N ALA A 422 -33.78 -5.10 -7.15
CA ALA A 422 -32.39 -5.41 -7.48
C ALA A 422 -31.56 -4.17 -7.84
N ALA A 423 -32.19 -3.10 -8.36
CA ALA A 423 -31.47 -1.89 -8.74
C ALA A 423 -30.98 -1.06 -7.53
N TRP A 424 -31.78 -0.96 -6.46
CA TRP A 424 -31.36 -0.22 -5.26
C TRP A 424 -30.49 -1.07 -4.34
N MET A 425 -30.75 -2.38 -4.23
CA MET A 425 -29.84 -3.31 -3.55
C MET A 425 -28.46 -3.37 -4.24
N MET A 426 -28.41 -3.39 -5.59
CA MET A 426 -27.15 -3.27 -6.33
C MET A 426 -26.42 -1.96 -6.00
N CYS A 427 -27.14 -0.83 -5.90
CA CYS A 427 -26.54 0.44 -5.53
C CYS A 427 -25.87 0.39 -4.14
N ILE A 428 -26.55 -0.21 -3.15
CA ILE A 428 -25.97 -0.42 -1.81
C ILE A 428 -24.75 -1.35 -1.88
N SER A 429 -24.87 -2.51 -2.53
CA SER A 429 -23.77 -3.49 -2.67
C SER A 429 -22.53 -2.89 -3.35
N VAL A 430 -22.73 -2.11 -4.41
CA VAL A 430 -21.67 -1.46 -5.19
C VAL A 430 -20.99 -0.31 -4.44
N LEU A 431 -21.72 0.42 -3.59
CA LEU A 431 -21.18 1.45 -2.68
C LEU A 431 -20.48 0.84 -1.46
N ALA A 432 -21.03 -0.24 -0.90
CA ALA A 432 -20.40 -1.02 0.15
C ALA A 432 -19.09 -1.65 -0.34
N ASN A 433 -19.07 -2.22 -1.55
CA ASN A 433 -17.85 -2.76 -2.16
C ASN A 433 -16.78 -1.68 -2.36
N ALA A 434 -17.15 -0.50 -2.85
CA ALA A 434 -16.20 0.61 -2.97
C ALA A 434 -15.64 1.01 -1.59
N THR A 435 -16.51 1.14 -0.59
CA THR A 435 -16.13 1.56 0.77
C THR A 435 -15.23 0.53 1.46
N PHE A 436 -15.56 -0.76 1.34
CA PHE A 436 -14.70 -1.89 1.73
C PHE A 436 -13.34 -1.79 1.04
N SER A 437 -13.34 -1.76 -0.30
CA SER A 437 -12.14 -1.91 -1.10
C SER A 437 -11.16 -0.74 -0.93
N GLY A 438 -11.65 0.50 -0.89
CA GLY A 438 -10.80 1.67 -0.61
C GLY A 438 -10.17 1.60 0.79
N SER A 439 -10.96 1.20 1.79
CA SER A 439 -10.49 1.00 3.16
C SER A 439 -9.47 -0.14 3.27
N PHE A 440 -9.66 -1.22 2.51
CA PHE A 440 -8.77 -2.38 2.47
C PHE A 440 -7.45 -2.07 1.75
N LEU A 441 -7.48 -1.35 0.62
CA LEU A 441 -6.27 -0.83 -0.04
C LEU A 441 -5.48 0.10 0.90
N VAL A 442 -6.17 0.97 1.63
CA VAL A 442 -5.54 1.80 2.68
C VAL A 442 -4.92 0.93 3.78
N LEU A 443 -5.62 -0.11 4.25
CA LEU A 443 -5.12 -1.01 5.30
C LEU A 443 -3.85 -1.76 4.85
N ILE A 444 -3.82 -2.30 3.63
CA ILE A 444 -2.63 -2.93 3.05
C ILE A 444 -1.51 -1.90 2.88
N SER A 445 -1.81 -0.71 2.37
CA SER A 445 -0.82 0.35 2.15
C SER A 445 -0.12 0.76 3.44
N LEU A 446 -0.88 0.98 4.53
CA LEU A 446 -0.32 1.29 5.83
C LEU A 446 0.37 0.08 6.47
N THR A 447 -0.28 -1.08 6.52
CA THR A 447 0.18 -2.25 7.29
C THR A 447 0.91 -3.28 6.41
N SER A 448 0.40 -4.50 6.27
CA SER A 448 0.89 -5.54 5.36
C SER A 448 -0.30 -6.28 4.71
N PRO A 449 -0.08 -7.00 3.59
CA PRO A 449 -1.08 -7.91 3.02
C PRO A 449 -1.59 -8.88 4.10
N VAL A 450 -0.66 -9.57 4.76
CA VAL A 450 -0.92 -10.57 5.80
C VAL A 450 -1.87 -10.10 6.89
N LEU A 451 -1.63 -8.91 7.47
CA LEU A 451 -2.50 -8.38 8.52
C LEU A 451 -3.88 -8.03 7.97
N SER A 452 -3.95 -7.47 6.77
CA SER A 452 -5.21 -7.07 6.12
C SER A 452 -6.06 -8.30 5.78
N SER A 453 -5.46 -9.28 5.11
CA SER A 453 -6.06 -10.57 4.74
C SER A 453 -6.61 -11.32 5.96
N VAL A 454 -5.82 -11.48 7.03
CA VAL A 454 -6.28 -12.14 8.27
C VAL A 454 -7.33 -11.31 9.02
N ALA A 455 -7.28 -9.97 8.94
CA ALA A 455 -8.32 -9.13 9.52
C ALA A 455 -9.66 -9.29 8.80
N ALA A 456 -9.67 -9.43 7.47
CA ALA A 456 -10.90 -9.68 6.71
C ALA A 456 -11.62 -10.98 7.14
N LEU A 457 -10.88 -11.98 7.64
CA LEU A 457 -11.45 -13.23 8.18
C LEU A 457 -12.36 -13.00 9.39
N LEU A 458 -12.16 -11.92 10.16
CA LEU A 458 -13.06 -11.54 11.27
C LEU A 458 -14.51 -11.39 10.77
N THR A 459 -14.70 -11.02 9.51
CA THR A 459 -16.05 -10.79 8.96
C THR A 459 -16.89 -12.05 8.95
N ILE A 460 -16.30 -13.24 8.85
CA ILE A 460 -17.03 -14.52 8.94
C ILE A 460 -17.78 -14.61 10.28
N PHE A 461 -17.14 -14.19 11.37
CA PHE A 461 -17.76 -14.14 12.69
C PHE A 461 -18.69 -12.93 12.85
N LEU A 462 -18.37 -11.78 12.22
CA LEU A 462 -19.23 -10.60 12.27
C LEU A 462 -20.54 -10.77 11.49
N VAL A 463 -20.57 -11.51 10.38
CA VAL A 463 -21.82 -11.89 9.67
C VAL A 463 -22.71 -12.69 10.62
N ALA A 464 -22.23 -13.83 11.13
CA ALA A 464 -22.99 -14.67 12.05
C ALA A 464 -23.44 -13.92 13.33
N ALA A 465 -22.60 -13.05 13.89
CA ALA A 465 -22.97 -12.21 15.04
C ALA A 465 -24.00 -11.12 14.68
N THR A 466 -23.99 -10.63 13.44
CA THR A 466 -25.00 -9.69 12.91
C THR A 466 -26.33 -10.40 12.68
N ASP A 467 -26.33 -11.62 12.13
CA ASP A 467 -27.54 -12.43 11.92
C ASP A 467 -28.22 -12.78 13.25
N TRP A 468 -27.43 -13.14 14.26
CA TRP A 468 -27.93 -13.36 15.61
C TRP A 468 -28.54 -12.07 16.21
N ALA A 469 -27.89 -10.92 15.99
CA ALA A 469 -28.36 -9.64 16.53
C ALA A 469 -29.58 -9.05 15.80
N LEU A 470 -29.75 -9.31 14.50
CA LEU A 470 -30.85 -8.76 13.68
C LEU A 470 -32.03 -9.71 13.53
N PHE A 471 -31.76 -11.02 13.31
CA PHE A 471 -32.77 -12.02 13.01
C PHE A 471 -33.00 -13.02 14.16
N GLY A 472 -32.18 -12.96 15.23
CA GLY A 472 -32.31 -13.83 16.40
C GLY A 472 -31.82 -15.27 16.18
N VAL A 473 -31.21 -15.57 15.04
CA VAL A 473 -30.70 -16.91 14.71
C VAL A 473 -29.56 -17.27 15.67
N PRO A 474 -29.70 -18.30 16.53
CA PRO A 474 -28.71 -18.56 17.57
C PRO A 474 -27.36 -19.00 16.99
N LEU A 475 -26.27 -18.39 17.47
CA LEU A 475 -24.91 -18.76 17.08
C LEU A 475 -24.63 -20.24 17.39
N GLY A 476 -24.30 -21.01 16.34
CA GLY A 476 -23.89 -22.40 16.47
C GLY A 476 -22.60 -22.55 17.30
N PRO A 477 -22.42 -23.65 18.06
CA PRO A 477 -21.20 -23.87 18.83
C PRO A 477 -19.93 -23.82 17.97
N ALA A 478 -20.01 -24.23 16.69
CA ALA A 478 -18.89 -24.13 15.76
C ALA A 478 -18.63 -22.69 15.32
N ALA A 479 -19.67 -21.90 15.02
CA ALA A 479 -19.53 -20.47 14.74
C ALA A 479 -18.84 -19.71 15.90
N VAL A 480 -19.20 -20.01 17.15
CA VAL A 480 -18.57 -19.42 18.35
C VAL A 480 -17.11 -19.88 18.50
N ALA A 481 -16.84 -21.18 18.39
CA ALA A 481 -15.49 -21.73 18.57
C ALA A 481 -14.53 -21.28 17.46
N GLY A 482 -14.94 -21.41 16.19
CA GLY A 482 -14.15 -21.00 15.02
C GLY A 482 -13.97 -19.49 14.95
N GLY A 483 -15.01 -18.71 15.23
CA GLY A 483 -14.92 -17.26 15.35
C GLY A 483 -13.95 -16.81 16.45
N GLY A 484 -13.98 -17.48 17.61
CA GLY A 484 -13.02 -17.27 18.70
C GLY A 484 -11.57 -17.51 18.27
N LEU A 485 -11.30 -18.57 17.50
CA LEU A 485 -9.96 -18.83 16.94
C LEU A 485 -9.50 -17.73 15.97
N ILE A 486 -10.40 -17.23 15.11
CA ILE A 486 -10.09 -16.13 14.17
C ILE A 486 -9.77 -14.83 14.94
N VAL A 487 -10.56 -14.49 15.98
CA VAL A 487 -10.33 -13.32 16.83
C VAL A 487 -8.99 -13.42 17.57
N VAL A 488 -8.66 -14.60 18.12
CA VAL A 488 -7.35 -14.83 18.77
C VAL A 488 -6.20 -14.72 17.77
N ALA A 489 -6.32 -15.31 16.58
CA ALA A 489 -5.32 -15.23 15.52
C ALA A 489 -5.06 -13.78 15.09
N PHE A 490 -6.12 -13.01 14.83
CA PHE A 490 -6.01 -11.58 14.49
C PHE A 490 -5.38 -10.77 15.63
N GLY A 491 -5.72 -11.05 16.90
CA GLY A 491 -5.14 -10.40 18.07
C GLY A 491 -3.63 -10.65 18.19
N VAL A 492 -3.21 -11.92 18.03
CA VAL A 492 -1.78 -12.32 18.03
C VAL A 492 -1.02 -11.67 16.88
N LEU A 493 -1.60 -11.66 15.67
CA LEU A 493 -0.97 -11.04 14.49
C LEU A 493 -0.85 -9.52 14.65
N SER A 494 -1.90 -8.86 15.12
CA SER A 494 -1.90 -7.41 15.40
C SER A 494 -0.84 -7.03 16.43
N TRP A 495 -0.71 -7.81 17.50
CA TRP A 495 0.32 -7.61 18.52
C TRP A 495 1.73 -7.87 17.97
N SER A 496 1.91 -8.90 17.16
CA SER A 496 3.19 -9.20 16.48
C SER A 496 3.62 -8.04 15.58
N THR A 497 2.74 -7.56 14.69
CA THR A 497 3.02 -6.43 13.78
C THR A 497 3.23 -5.12 14.54
N TRP A 498 2.50 -4.88 15.64
CA TRP A 498 2.72 -3.70 16.50
C TRP A 498 4.07 -3.73 17.22
N ARG A 499 4.52 -4.91 17.66
CA ARG A 499 5.86 -5.11 18.21
C ARG A 499 6.94 -4.90 17.15
N GLU A 500 6.79 -5.54 15.99
CA GLU A 500 7.71 -5.47 14.84
C GLU A 500 7.97 -4.02 14.40
N MET A 501 6.91 -3.25 14.16
CA MET A 501 7.02 -1.84 13.74
C MET A 501 7.62 -0.91 14.81
N ARG A 502 7.70 -1.35 16.07
CA ARG A 502 8.44 -0.66 17.14
C ARG A 502 9.89 -1.12 17.23
N GLU A 503 10.18 -2.39 16.95
CA GLU A 503 11.54 -2.96 16.89
C GLU A 503 12.32 -2.42 15.67
N GLU A 504 11.64 -2.18 14.54
CA GLU A 504 12.21 -1.57 13.33
C GLU A 504 12.53 -0.09 13.55
N LYS A 505 11.54 0.72 13.93
CA LYS A 505 11.75 2.18 14.12
C LYS A 505 12.75 2.54 15.22
N VAL A 506 12.99 1.66 16.21
CA VAL A 506 14.08 1.89 17.19
C VAL A 506 15.45 1.73 16.53
N LYS A 507 15.62 0.74 15.64
CA LYS A 507 16.87 0.57 14.89
C LYS A 507 17.12 1.72 13.92
N ASP A 508 16.10 2.15 13.18
CA ASP A 508 16.22 3.30 12.28
C ASP A 508 16.71 4.54 13.04
N VAL A 509 16.13 4.83 14.22
CA VAL A 509 16.51 5.96 15.07
C VAL A 509 17.92 5.80 15.65
N ASP A 510 18.27 4.63 16.20
CA ASP A 510 19.60 4.39 16.75
C ASP A 510 20.68 4.52 15.64
N ILE A 511 20.44 3.99 14.43
CA ILE A 511 21.33 4.17 13.27
C ILE A 511 21.49 5.65 12.90
N THR A 512 20.41 6.43 12.82
CA THR A 512 20.53 7.86 12.52
C THR A 512 21.28 8.63 13.60
N SER A 513 21.17 8.26 14.89
CA SER A 513 21.99 8.89 15.93
C SER A 513 23.46 8.50 15.86
N ASP A 514 23.79 7.28 15.43
CA ASP A 514 25.17 6.85 15.22
C ASP A 514 25.79 7.59 14.01
N GLU A 515 25.05 7.75 12.89
CA GLU A 515 25.48 8.55 11.72
C GLU A 515 25.66 10.05 12.07
N ASP A 516 24.74 10.63 12.86
CA ASP A 516 24.85 12.01 13.36
C ASP A 516 26.09 12.17 14.27
N GLU A 517 26.34 11.25 15.22
CA GLU A 517 27.52 11.31 16.11
C GLU A 517 28.84 11.11 15.36
N GLU A 518 28.93 10.20 14.37
CA GLU A 518 30.13 10.09 13.52
C GLU A 518 30.36 11.37 12.69
N SER A 519 29.29 12.01 12.18
CA SER A 519 29.42 13.25 11.42
C SER A 519 29.99 14.42 12.24
N ILE A 520 29.64 14.48 13.53
CA ILE A 520 30.09 15.53 14.48
C ILE A 520 31.53 15.27 14.95
N LEU A 521 31.98 14.01 14.96
CA LEU A 521 33.36 13.63 15.32
C LEU A 521 34.33 13.68 14.12
N GLY A 522 33.82 13.84 12.90
CA GLY A 522 34.61 13.93 11.66
C GLY A 522 35.00 15.34 11.21
N SER A 523 34.65 16.40 11.96
CA SER A 523 34.82 17.82 11.58
C SER A 523 35.60 18.65 12.60
#